data_AF-G8X4X4-F1
#
_entry.id   AF-G8X4X4-F1
#
_cell.length_a   1.000
_cell.length_b   1.000
_cell.length_c   1.000
_cell.angle_alpha   90.00
_cell.angle_beta   90.00
_cell.angle_gamma   90.00
#
_symmetry.space_group_name_H-M   'P 1'
#
loop_
_entity.id
_entity.type
_entity.pdbx_description
1 polymer ?
#
loop_
_entity_poly.entity_id
_entity_poly.type
_entity_poly.pdbx_seq_one_letter_code
_entity_poly.pdbx_strand_id
1 'polypeptide(L)' 'MNNFKIDLDLWLIEYNQNRPDSGKFCYGQTPLKTFLDTKYLADEKNLNKLHQNHFFLSSEKAPKGIEKTNNLTNLI' A
#
# COMPACT_ATOMS: atom_id res chain seq x y z
N MET A 1 12.36 -20.47 22.33
CA MET A 1 12.54 -19.35 21.38
C MET A 1 13.69 -19.73 20.46
N ASN A 2 13.49 -19.76 19.14
CA ASN A 2 14.52 -20.20 18.19
C ASN A 2 15.34 -18.99 17.75
N ASN A 3 16.63 -18.95 18.10
CA ASN A 3 17.50 -17.77 17.93
C ASN A 3 17.54 -17.26 16.48
N PHE A 4 17.48 -18.15 15.50
CA PHE A 4 17.43 -17.80 14.08
C PHE A 4 16.27 -16.87 13.69
N LYS A 5 15.11 -17.01 14.36
CA LYS A 5 13.95 -16.15 14.08
C LYS A 5 14.22 -14.72 14.52
N ILE A 6 14.84 -14.56 15.68
CA ILE A 6 15.21 -13.25 16.24
C ILE A 6 16.24 -12.56 15.34
N ASP A 7 17.26 -13.29 14.90
CA ASP A 7 18.30 -12.74 14.03
C ASP A 7 17.72 -12.26 12.69
N LEU A 8 16.77 -13.01 12.13
CA LEU A 8 16.08 -12.64 10.90
C LEU A 8 15.19 -11.39 11.09
N ASP A 9 14.45 -11.32 12.19
CA ASP A 9 13.58 -10.18 12.50
C ASP A 9 14.41 -8.90 12.66
N LEU A 10 15.54 -8.97 13.39
CA LEU A 10 16.47 -7.86 13.55
C LEU A 10 17.08 -7.42 12.22
N TRP A 11 17.50 -8.37 11.39
CA TRP A 11 18.03 -8.08 10.07
C TRP A 11 17.00 -7.37 9.18
N LEU A 12 15.74 -7.79 9.23
CA LEU A 12 14.67 -7.20 8.43
C LEU A 12 14.38 -5.75 8.85
N ILE A 13 14.41 -5.46 10.16
CA ILE A 13 14.26 -4.11 10.70
C ILE A 13 15.40 -3.21 10.20
N GLU A 14 16.64 -3.66 10.39
CA GLU A 14 17.83 -2.92 10.00
C GLU A 14 17.84 -2.61 8.49
N TYR A 15 17.54 -3.62 7.67
CA TYR A 15 17.47 -3.46 6.22
C TYR A 15 16.43 -2.41 5.80
N ASN A 16 15.24 -2.45 6.40
CA ASN A 16 14.14 -1.57 6.02
C ASN A 16 14.32 -0.13 6.52
N GLN A 17 14.96 0.05 7.68
CA GLN A 17 15.04 1.34 8.38
C GLN A 17 16.34 2.09 8.12
N ASN A 18 17.47 1.40 7.97
CA ASN A 18 18.78 2.04 8.07
C ASN A 18 19.63 1.92 6.81
N ARG A 19 19.26 1.06 5.86
CA ARG A 19 20.02 0.91 4.61
C ARG A 19 19.87 2.17 3.75
N PRO A 20 20.96 2.90 3.45
CA PRO A 20 20.93 3.97 2.47
C PRO A 20 21.02 3.41 1.04
N ASP A 21 20.32 4.07 0.12
CA ASP A 21 20.36 3.88 -1.34
C ASP A 21 20.34 2.44 -1.87
N SER A 22 19.15 1.89 -2.08
CA SER A 22 18.97 0.60 -2.78
C SER A 22 18.47 0.72 -4.23
N GLY A 23 18.28 1.92 -4.79
CA GLY A 23 17.82 2.02 -6.17
C GLY A 23 17.65 3.44 -6.73
N LYS A 24 17.56 3.52 -8.06
CA LYS A 24 17.42 4.76 -8.85
C LYS A 24 16.28 5.68 -8.40
N PHE A 25 15.21 5.09 -7.84
CA PHE A 25 14.02 5.80 -7.40
C PHE A 25 13.89 5.87 -5.87
N CYS A 26 14.93 5.46 -5.13
CA CYS A 26 14.94 5.56 -3.68
C CYS A 26 15.39 6.95 -3.21
N TYR A 27 16.08 7.73 -4.06
CA TYR A 27 16.45 9.13 -3.81
C TYR A 27 17.16 9.36 -2.47
N GLY A 28 18.05 8.47 -2.05
CA GLY A 28 18.72 8.55 -0.75
C GLY A 28 17.83 8.19 0.45
N GLN A 29 16.56 7.83 0.24
CA GLN A 29 15.65 7.40 1.30
C GLN A 29 15.78 5.91 1.60
N THR A 30 15.33 5.52 2.80
CA THR A 30 15.37 4.13 3.26
C THR A 30 14.30 3.30 2.55
N PRO A 31 14.47 1.97 2.41
CA PRO A 31 13.51 1.12 1.72
C PRO A 31 12.07 1.29 2.23
N LEU A 32 11.87 1.35 3.55
CA LEU A 32 10.55 1.55 4.15
C LEU A 32 9.96 2.93 3.79
N LYS A 33 10.78 3.97 3.84
CA LYS A 33 10.35 5.34 3.51
C LYS A 33 9.95 5.45 2.05
N THR A 34 10.78 4.94 1.12
CA THR A 34 10.44 4.89 -0.30
C THR A 34 9.15 4.10 -0.56
N PHE A 35 8.96 2.95 0.10
CA PHE A 35 7.75 2.15 -0.05
C PHE A 35 6.50 2.92 0.40
N LEU A 36 6.54 3.54 1.58
CA LEU A 36 5.40 4.32 2.09
C LEU A 36 5.08 5.53 1.20
N ASP A 37 6.11 6.23 0.74
CA ASP A 37 5.95 7.42 -0.11
C ASP A 37 5.36 7.08 -1.48
N THR A 38 5.65 5.90 -2.02
CA THR A 38 5.23 5.51 -3.38
C THR A 38 4.04 4.55 -3.40
N LYS A 39 3.55 4.09 -2.25
CA LYS A 39 2.43 3.15 -2.13
C LYS A 39 1.20 3.58 -2.93
N TYR A 40 0.88 4.87 -2.90
CA TYR A 40 -0.29 5.42 -3.61
C TYR A 40 -0.23 5.18 -5.12
N LEU A 41 0.96 5.15 -5.72
CA LEU A 41 1.12 4.90 -7.16
C LEU A 41 0.64 3.50 -7.54
N ALA A 42 0.90 2.50 -6.70
CA ALA A 42 0.41 1.14 -6.91
C ALA A 42 -1.12 1.07 -6.76
N ASP A 43 -1.68 1.82 -5.81
CA ASP A 43 -3.12 1.94 -5.62
C ASP A 43 -3.83 2.62 -6.80
N GLU A 44 -3.26 3.71 -7.33
CA GLU A 44 -3.78 4.43 -8.50
C GLU A 44 -3.75 3.58 -9.79
N LYS A 45 -2.77 2.67 -9.91
CA LYS A 45 -2.60 1.78 -11.07
C LYS A 45 -3.21 0.40 -10.87
N ASN A 46 -4.01 0.21 -9.83
CA ASN A 46 -4.66 -1.06 -9.56
C ASN A 46 -5.82 -1.30 -10.55
N LEU A 47 -5.62 -2.21 -11.51
CA LEU A 47 -6.60 -2.52 -12.56
C LEU A 47 -7.95 -3.00 -12.01
N ASN A 48 -7.96 -3.73 -10.90
CA ASN A 48 -9.20 -4.20 -10.28
C ASN A 48 -10.04 -3.00 -9.78
N LYS A 49 -9.40 -2.01 -9.15
CA LYS A 49 -10.06 -0.77 -8.72
C LYS A 49 -10.54 0.05 -9.92
N LEU A 50 -9.72 0.16 -10.96
CA LEU A 50 -10.05 0.95 -12.16
C LEU A 50 -11.22 0.33 -12.95
N HIS A 51 -11.26 -0.99 -13.10
CA HIS A 51 -12.37 -1.68 -13.77
C HIS A 51 -13.68 -1.58 -12.96
N GLN A 52 -13.63 -1.69 -11.63
CA GLN A 52 -14.78 -1.47 -10.77
C GLN A 52 -15.32 -0.04 -10.92
N ASN A 53 -14.44 0.97 -10.92
CA ASN A 53 -14.84 2.36 -11.13
C ASN A 53 -15.50 2.55 -12.50
N HIS A 54 -14.93 2.00 -13.58
CA HIS A 54 -15.54 2.10 -14.90
C HIS A 54 -16.93 1.44 -14.96
N PHE A 55 -17.09 0.28 -14.31
CA PHE A 55 -18.37 -0.42 -14.21
C PHE A 55 -19.40 0.40 -13.40
N PHE A 56 -19.00 0.95 -12.25
CA PHE A 56 -19.86 1.81 -11.42
C PHE A 56 -20.23 3.12 -12.12
N LEU A 57 -19.28 3.82 -12.76
CA LEU A 57 -19.52 5.04 -13.55
C LEU A 57 -20.44 4.77 -14.76
N SER A 58 -20.36 3.57 -15.33
CA SER A 58 -21.28 3.13 -16.39
C SER A 58 -22.68 2.82 -15.85
N SER A 59 -22.77 2.42 -14.57
CA SER A 59 -24.03 2.11 -13.86
C SER A 59 -24.71 3.35 -13.26
N GLU A 60 -23.98 4.44 -12.99
CA GLU A 60 -24.49 5.67 -12.37
C GLU A 60 -25.33 6.57 -13.31
N LYS A 61 -25.66 6.12 -14.53
CA LYS A 61 -26.73 6.73 -15.33
C LYS A 61 -28.15 6.42 -14.81
N ALA A 62 -28.30 5.68 -13.70
CA ALA A 62 -29.58 5.51 -13.00
C ALA A 62 -29.64 6.37 -11.72
N PRO A 63 -30.75 7.09 -11.45
CA PRO A 63 -30.76 8.22 -10.52
C PRO A 63 -30.78 7.84 -9.03
N LYS A 64 -30.03 8.65 -8.26
CA LYS A 64 -30.13 9.02 -6.82
C LYS A 64 -30.69 7.98 -5.84
N GLY A 65 -29.79 7.51 -4.96
CA GLY A 65 -30.13 7.16 -3.59
C GLY A 65 -29.49 5.87 -3.10
N ILE A 66 -28.21 5.92 -2.70
CA ILE A 66 -27.66 4.92 -1.76
C ILE A 66 -26.72 5.67 -0.81
N GLU A 67 -27.10 5.71 0.46
CA GLU A 67 -26.33 6.27 1.56
C GLU A 67 -24.96 5.59 1.63
N LYS A 68 -23.90 6.41 1.73
CA LYS A 68 -22.55 5.91 1.98
C LYS A 68 -22.48 5.46 3.44
N THR A 69 -22.68 4.18 3.71
CA THR A 69 -22.26 3.60 4.99
C THR A 69 -20.76 3.41 4.94
N ASN A 70 -20.02 4.38 5.45
CA ASN A 70 -18.62 4.22 5.81
C ASN A 70 -18.57 3.26 6.99
N ASN A 71 -18.11 2.02 6.80
CA ASN A 71 -17.65 1.14 7.87
C ASN A 71 -16.76 0.03 7.31
N LEU A 72 -15.46 0.27 7.29
CA LEU A 72 -14.49 -0.78 7.62
C LEU A 72 -13.36 -0.14 8.43
N THR A 73 -13.74 0.28 9.63
CA THR A 73 -12.87 0.22 10.81
C THR A 73 -12.43 -1.22 11.04
N ASN A 74 -11.13 -1.37 11.30
CA ASN A 74 -10.44 -2.49 11.94
C ASN A 74 -10.19 -3.74 11.08
N LEU A 75 -8.95 -3.83 10.60
CA LEU A 75 -8.22 -5.09 10.56
C LEU A 75 -6.84 -4.87 11.19
N ILE A 76 -6.84 -4.91 12.53
CA ILE A 76 -5.73 -5.47 13.30
C ILE A 76 -5.89 -6.99 13.19
#